data_AF-A0A554LS38-F1
#
_entry.id   AF-A0A554LS38-F1
#
_cell.length_a   1.000
_cell.length_b   1.000
_cell.length_c   1.000
_cell.angle_alpha   90.00
_cell.angle_beta   90.00
_cell.angle_gamma   90.00
#
_symmetry.space_group_name_H-M   'P 1'
#
loop_
_entity.id
_entity.type
_entity.pdbx_description
1 polymer ?
#
loop_
_entity_poly.entity_id
_entity_poly.type
_entity_poly.pdbx_seq_one_letter_code
_entity_poly.pdbx_strand_id
1 'polypeptide(L)'
;LFYETPVINIDHHSANDYFGKVNWVDLTATSTAEILVSLLESLSRETNILDEDIATCLLAGIVVDTNSFQSISTTPKSLTVAAQLVAAGGRQQQIIDCLYRTKPLSALKLWGRILSNIQEEKDHRFIWSFTTLADLQATGAKETEINQVVQELMQSAPDIDFVLLLSERAGNYIQGNLLSARRNINVANLAKLFGGSGYEHAAIFRLTGGDFNSIVKKVLAELKKVQSTRILAPAGD
;
A
#
# COMPACT_ATOMS: atom_id res chain seq x y z
N LEU A 1 34.99 -14.90 16.88
CA LEU A 1 34.28 -14.51 18.12
C LEU A 1 33.06 -13.61 17.79
N PHE A 2 32.29 -13.93 16.74
CA PHE A 2 31.07 -13.19 16.32
C PHE A 2 29.94 -14.15 15.87
N TYR A 3 29.83 -15.28 16.57
CA TYR A 3 28.70 -16.21 16.59
C TYR A 3 28.20 -16.14 18.05
N GLU A 4 26.96 -15.82 18.44
CA GLU A 4 25.67 -15.65 17.79
C GLU A 4 24.88 -14.68 18.71
N THR A 5 24.46 -13.50 18.26
CA THR A 5 23.44 -12.75 19.01
C THR A 5 22.10 -13.43 18.75
N PRO A 6 21.38 -13.95 19.77
CA PRO A 6 20.05 -14.50 19.55
C PRO A 6 19.12 -13.46 18.93
N VAL A 7 18.58 -13.76 17.75
CA VAL A 7 17.64 -12.87 17.04
C VAL A 7 16.21 -13.28 17.39
N ILE A 8 15.39 -12.31 17.78
CA ILE A 8 13.93 -12.45 17.89
C ILE A 8 13.30 -11.68 16.74
N ASN A 9 12.46 -12.35 15.95
CA ASN A 9 11.75 -11.79 14.82
C ASN A 9 10.27 -11.63 15.18
N ILE A 10 9.74 -10.41 15.07
CA ILE A 10 8.33 -10.08 15.31
C ILE A 10 7.81 -9.42 14.06
N ASP A 11 6.80 -10.01 13.42
CA ASP A 11 6.30 -9.55 12.12
C ASP A 11 4.84 -9.95 11.88
N HIS A 12 4.19 -9.36 10.88
CA HIS A 12 2.83 -9.74 10.45
C HIS A 12 2.76 -10.15 8.95
N HIS A 13 3.88 -10.09 8.22
CA HIS A 13 3.90 -10.39 6.80
C HIS A 13 3.85 -11.90 6.50
N SER A 14 3.01 -12.29 5.55
CA SER A 14 2.91 -13.68 5.08
C SER A 14 4.14 -14.19 4.33
N ALA A 15 4.96 -13.27 3.81
CA ALA A 15 6.21 -13.57 3.11
C ALA A 15 7.43 -13.67 4.05
N ASN A 16 7.24 -13.61 5.37
CA ASN A 16 8.34 -13.68 6.32
C ASN A 16 9.00 -15.08 6.32
N ASP A 17 10.33 -15.12 6.27
CA ASP A 17 11.13 -16.35 6.19
C ASP A 17 11.48 -16.98 7.56
N TYR A 18 10.93 -16.45 8.66
CA TYR A 18 11.16 -16.95 10.03
C TYR A 18 12.64 -17.03 10.41
N PHE A 19 13.41 -15.98 10.07
CA PHE A 19 14.87 -15.95 10.20
C PHE A 19 15.40 -15.79 11.63
N GLY A 20 14.53 -15.58 12.63
CA GLY A 20 14.91 -15.47 14.03
C GLY A 20 15.15 -16.84 14.69
N LYS A 21 15.85 -16.85 15.83
CA LYS A 21 15.89 -18.00 16.74
C LYS A 21 14.53 -18.20 17.42
N VAL A 22 13.84 -17.09 17.68
CA VAL A 22 12.43 -17.06 18.07
C VAL A 22 11.70 -16.21 17.04
N ASN A 23 10.57 -16.70 16.54
CA ASN A 23 9.75 -16.01 15.55
C ASN A 23 8.32 -15.89 16.08
N TRP A 24 7.86 -14.67 16.28
CA TRP A 24 6.47 -14.35 16.57
C TRP A 24 5.87 -13.64 15.36
N VAL A 25 5.33 -14.43 14.44
CA VAL A 25 4.69 -13.93 13.23
C VAL A 25 3.17 -14.10 13.35
N ASP A 26 2.42 -13.01 13.40
CA ASP A 26 0.95 -13.02 13.48
C ASP A 26 0.33 -12.47 12.20
N LEU A 27 -0.08 -13.38 11.31
CA LEU A 27 -0.69 -13.04 10.01
C LEU A 27 -2.09 -12.43 10.14
N THR A 28 -2.69 -12.47 11.34
CA THR A 28 -4.02 -11.90 11.59
C THR A 28 -3.94 -10.46 12.10
N ALA A 29 -2.76 -10.01 12.52
CA ALA A 29 -2.52 -8.64 12.96
C ALA A 29 -2.48 -7.66 11.78
N THR A 30 -3.03 -6.47 11.99
CA THR A 30 -3.03 -5.43 10.95
C THR A 30 -1.67 -4.77 10.75
N SER A 31 -0.81 -4.82 11.78
CA SER A 31 0.53 -4.25 11.78
C SER A 31 1.41 -4.95 12.82
N THR A 32 2.72 -4.86 12.65
CA THR A 32 3.67 -5.28 13.70
C THR A 32 3.49 -4.45 14.98
N ALA A 33 3.07 -3.18 14.87
CA ALA A 33 2.75 -2.34 16.01
C ALA A 33 1.61 -2.92 16.88
N GLU A 34 0.57 -3.50 16.26
CA GLU A 34 -0.51 -4.19 16.98
C GLU A 34 0.00 -5.39 17.80
N ILE A 35 0.95 -6.17 17.24
CA ILE A 35 1.60 -7.30 17.93
C ILE A 35 2.40 -6.78 19.14
N LEU A 36 3.15 -5.70 18.94
CA LEU A 36 3.97 -5.09 20.00
C LEU A 36 3.13 -4.57 21.17
N VAL A 37 1.91 -4.06 20.94
CA VAL A 37 1.03 -3.67 22.05
C VAL A 37 0.75 -4.86 22.98
N SER A 38 0.38 -6.01 22.40
CA SER A 38 0.09 -7.22 23.19
C SER A 38 1.31 -7.71 23.98
N LEU A 39 2.51 -7.58 23.41
CA LEU A 39 3.77 -7.85 24.09
C LEU A 39 4.01 -6.90 25.26
N LEU A 40 3.88 -5.59 25.02
CA LEU A 40 4.10 -4.58 26.05
C LEU A 40 3.10 -4.69 27.20
N GLU A 41 1.82 -4.97 26.93
CA GLU A 41 0.81 -5.22 27.95
C GLU A 41 1.17 -6.44 28.81
N SER A 42 1.72 -7.49 28.20
CA SER A 42 2.16 -8.70 28.90
C SER A 42 3.36 -8.43 29.82
N LEU A 43 4.28 -7.57 29.39
CA LEU A 43 5.45 -7.14 30.18
C LEU A 43 5.10 -6.07 31.24
N SER A 44 4.04 -5.29 31.00
CA SER A 44 3.66 -4.16 31.87
C SER A 44 3.04 -4.59 33.21
N ARG A 45 2.87 -5.90 33.45
CA ARG A 45 2.47 -6.43 34.76
C ARG A 45 3.47 -6.09 35.87
N GLU A 46 4.72 -5.80 35.50
CA GLU A 46 5.81 -5.55 36.46
C GLU A 46 6.27 -4.08 36.47
N THR A 47 6.06 -3.33 35.38
CA THR A 47 6.43 -1.92 35.24
C THR A 47 5.46 -1.21 34.29
N ASN A 48 5.12 0.07 34.54
CA ASN A 48 4.30 0.82 33.58
C ASN A 48 5.16 1.25 32.38
N ILE A 49 5.18 0.44 31.32
CA ILE A 49 6.05 0.65 30.14
C ILE A 49 5.38 1.59 29.13
N LEU A 50 4.05 1.65 29.08
CA LEU A 50 3.33 2.42 28.07
C LEU A 50 3.18 3.89 28.49
N ASP A 51 4.08 4.74 28.00
CA ASP A 51 3.95 6.20 28.08
C ASP A 51 3.38 6.81 26.78
N GLU A 52 3.20 8.13 26.79
CA GLU A 52 2.63 8.87 25.66
C GLU A 52 3.48 8.77 24.37
N ASP A 53 4.80 8.64 24.49
CA ASP A 53 5.71 8.58 23.34
C ASP A 53 5.68 7.20 22.69
N ILE A 54 5.70 6.14 23.50
CA ILE A 54 5.54 4.76 23.06
C ILE A 54 4.14 4.57 22.46
N ALA A 55 3.10 5.08 23.13
CA ALA A 55 1.73 5.01 22.63
C ALA A 55 1.58 5.74 21.29
N THR A 56 2.21 6.91 21.13
CA THR A 56 2.21 7.65 19.87
C THR A 56 2.92 6.88 18.75
N CYS A 57 4.08 6.25 19.02
CA CYS A 57 4.81 5.46 18.03
C CYS A 57 4.00 4.23 17.56
N LEU A 58 3.41 3.49 18.50
CA LEU A 58 2.62 2.30 18.18
C LEU A 58 1.34 2.68 17.41
N LEU A 59 0.68 3.76 17.83
CA LEU A 59 -0.52 4.25 17.16
C LEU A 59 -0.19 4.69 15.72
N ALA A 60 0.96 5.33 15.51
CA ALA A 60 1.41 5.71 14.17
C ALA A 60 1.60 4.50 13.25
N GLY A 61 2.21 3.42 13.75
CA GLY A 61 2.37 2.17 12.99
C GLY A 61 1.03 1.56 12.57
N ILE A 62 0.07 1.47 13.50
CA ILE A 62 -1.28 0.99 13.19
C ILE A 62 -1.97 1.89 12.16
N VAL A 63 -1.88 3.22 12.34
CA VAL A 63 -2.49 4.19 11.41
C VAL A 63 -1.90 4.06 10.01
N VAL A 64 -0.59 3.88 9.86
CA VAL A 64 0.03 3.71 8.54
C VAL A 64 -0.44 2.41 7.86
N ASP A 65 -0.32 1.26 8.53
CA ASP A 65 -0.61 -0.04 7.91
C ASP A 65 -2.11 -0.26 7.65
N THR A 66 -2.97 0.42 8.42
CA THR A 66 -4.42 0.41 8.18
C THR A 66 -4.89 1.52 7.24
N ASN A 67 -3.99 2.35 6.72
CA ASN A 67 -4.32 3.56 5.97
C ASN A 67 -5.39 4.41 6.70
N SER A 68 -5.09 4.78 7.95
CA SER A 68 -6.01 5.46 8.86
C SER A 68 -7.35 4.74 9.01
N PHE A 69 -7.29 3.41 9.17
CA PHE A 69 -8.46 2.53 9.31
C PHE A 69 -9.39 2.46 8.09
N GLN A 70 -8.95 2.95 6.94
CA GLN A 70 -9.69 2.88 5.67
C GLN A 70 -9.35 1.62 4.87
N SER A 71 -8.24 0.96 5.21
CA SER A 71 -7.85 -0.29 4.57
C SER A 71 -8.89 -1.37 4.83
N ILE A 72 -9.11 -2.17 3.80
CA ILE A 72 -9.91 -3.39 3.87
C ILE A 72 -9.30 -4.44 4.82
N SER A 73 -8.05 -4.31 5.26
CA SER A 73 -7.43 -5.16 6.29
C SER A 73 -7.78 -4.77 7.73
N THR A 74 -8.43 -3.61 7.96
CA THR A 74 -8.77 -3.13 9.30
C THR A 74 -9.67 -4.12 10.06
N THR A 75 -9.39 -4.35 11.35
CA THR A 75 -10.12 -5.30 12.20
C THR A 75 -10.73 -4.63 13.45
N PRO A 76 -11.72 -5.26 14.12
CA PRO A 76 -12.19 -4.78 15.42
C PRO A 76 -11.08 -4.69 16.47
N LYS A 77 -10.10 -5.60 16.39
CA LYS A 77 -8.93 -5.62 17.28
C LYS A 77 -8.05 -4.39 17.06
N SER A 78 -7.71 -4.05 15.81
CA SER A 78 -6.87 -2.88 15.52
C SER A 78 -7.51 -1.57 15.99
N LEU A 79 -8.85 -1.44 15.88
CA LEU A 79 -9.60 -0.29 16.40
C LEU A 79 -9.59 -0.23 17.93
N THR A 80 -9.74 -1.39 18.59
CA THR A 80 -9.70 -1.48 20.07
C THR A 80 -8.32 -1.09 20.59
N VAL A 81 -7.25 -1.64 19.97
CA VAL A 81 -5.87 -1.32 20.31
C VAL A 81 -5.58 0.18 20.10
N ALA A 82 -6.03 0.75 18.98
CA ALA A 82 -5.88 2.19 18.74
C ALA A 82 -6.56 3.03 19.83
N ALA A 83 -7.76 2.64 20.27
CA ALA A 83 -8.46 3.34 21.36
C ALA A 83 -7.68 3.27 22.69
N GLN A 84 -7.07 2.12 23.01
CA GLN A 84 -6.21 1.97 24.19
C GLN A 84 -4.98 2.89 24.12
N LEU A 85 -4.33 2.96 22.96
CA LEU A 85 -3.14 3.81 22.77
C LEU A 85 -3.49 5.30 22.88
N VAL A 86 -4.65 5.73 22.34
CA VAL A 86 -5.14 7.10 22.53
C VAL A 86 -5.42 7.37 24.02
N ALA A 87 -6.05 6.43 24.73
CA ALA A 87 -6.28 6.56 26.18
C ALA A 87 -4.98 6.64 26.99
N ALA A 88 -3.89 6.03 26.50
CA ALA A 88 -2.54 6.12 27.08
C ALA A 88 -1.78 7.40 26.70
N GLY A 89 -2.41 8.37 26.03
CA GLY A 89 -1.78 9.64 25.64
C GLY A 89 -1.25 9.68 24.21
N GLY A 90 -1.53 8.66 23.39
CA GLY A 90 -1.17 8.63 21.98
C GLY A 90 -1.69 9.85 21.22
N ARG A 91 -0.79 10.63 20.62
CA ARG A 91 -1.09 11.93 20.00
C ARG A 91 -1.64 11.78 18.57
N GLN A 92 -2.86 11.26 18.45
CA GLN A 92 -3.50 10.98 17.16
C GLN A 92 -3.47 12.20 16.20
N GLN A 93 -3.79 13.40 16.68
CA GLN A 93 -3.84 14.58 15.82
C GLN A 93 -2.46 14.92 15.22
N GLN A 94 -1.39 14.80 16.03
CA GLN A 94 -0.01 14.99 15.57
C GLN A 94 0.37 13.96 14.50
N ILE A 95 -0.01 12.69 14.71
CA ILE A 95 0.23 11.61 13.74
C ILE A 95 -0.44 11.95 12.41
N ILE A 96 -1.72 12.34 12.44
CA ILE A 96 -2.47 12.68 11.22
C ILE A 96 -1.89 13.91 10.53
N ASP A 97 -1.50 14.93 11.29
CA ASP A 97 -0.93 16.15 10.71
C ASP A 97 0.39 15.85 9.99
N CYS A 98 1.27 15.05 10.61
CA CYS A 98 2.55 14.64 10.04
C CYS A 98 2.44 13.68 8.86
N LEU A 99 1.48 12.73 8.88
CA LEU A 99 1.36 11.69 7.85
C LEU A 99 0.52 12.14 6.65
N TYR A 100 -0.57 12.88 6.87
CA TYR A 100 -1.58 13.11 5.83
C TYR A 100 -1.77 14.57 5.46
N ARG A 101 -1.65 15.51 6.41
CA ARG A 101 -1.96 16.93 6.16
C ARG A 101 -0.81 17.74 5.57
N THR A 102 0.43 17.33 5.77
CA THR A 102 1.58 18.01 5.14
C THR A 102 1.91 17.37 3.79
N LYS A 103 1.33 17.91 2.71
CA LYS A 103 1.75 17.60 1.34
C LYS A 103 2.47 18.81 0.73
N PRO A 104 3.66 18.64 0.14
CA PRO A 104 4.31 19.73 -0.57
C PRO A 104 3.46 20.14 -1.79
N LEU A 105 3.55 21.42 -2.17
CA LEU A 105 2.81 21.94 -3.32
C LEU A 105 3.13 21.20 -4.63
N SER A 106 4.34 20.67 -4.76
CA SER A 106 4.76 19.80 -5.87
C SER A 106 3.88 18.57 -5.99
N ALA A 107 3.65 17.84 -4.89
CA ALA A 107 2.75 16.69 -4.85
C ALA A 107 1.34 17.08 -5.29
N LEU A 108 0.80 18.17 -4.76
CA LEU A 108 -0.56 18.63 -5.12
C LEU A 108 -0.69 18.96 -6.61
N LYS A 109 0.33 19.58 -7.22
CA LYS A 109 0.35 19.85 -8.66
C LYS A 109 0.45 18.56 -9.49
N LEU A 110 1.27 17.61 -9.04
CA LEU A 110 1.40 16.30 -9.68
C LEU A 110 0.07 15.53 -9.62
N TRP A 111 -0.62 15.59 -8.48
CA TRP A 111 -1.96 15.01 -8.32
C TRP A 111 -2.92 15.57 -9.35
N GLY A 112 -3.00 16.90 -9.51
CA GLY A 112 -3.88 17.52 -10.49
C GLY A 112 -3.66 16.99 -11.91
N ARG A 113 -2.41 16.76 -12.31
CA ARG A 113 -2.07 16.18 -13.62
C ARG A 113 -2.50 14.72 -13.75
N ILE A 114 -2.16 13.88 -12.77
CA ILE A 114 -2.55 12.47 -12.77
C ILE A 114 -4.07 12.31 -12.76
N LEU A 115 -4.78 13.10 -11.95
CA LEU A 115 -6.23 13.09 -11.87
C LEU A 115 -6.87 13.52 -13.19
N SER A 116 -6.30 14.52 -13.87
CA SER A 116 -6.79 14.98 -15.18
C SER A 116 -6.63 13.94 -16.30
N ASN A 117 -5.73 12.96 -16.11
CA ASN A 117 -5.44 11.89 -17.06
C ASN A 117 -6.15 10.57 -16.75
N ILE A 118 -7.04 10.53 -15.74
CA ILE A 118 -7.79 9.31 -15.41
C ILE A 118 -8.59 8.83 -16.61
N GLN A 119 -8.52 7.54 -16.86
CA GLN A 119 -9.30 6.81 -17.86
C GLN A 119 -10.02 5.66 -17.17
N GLU A 120 -11.26 5.42 -17.60
CA GLU A 120 -12.10 4.35 -17.07
C GLU A 120 -12.32 3.27 -18.12
N GLU A 121 -12.09 2.02 -17.73
CA GLU A 121 -12.33 0.84 -18.55
C GLU A 121 -13.57 0.11 -18.02
N LYS A 122 -14.74 0.72 -18.19
CA LYS A 122 -16.03 0.29 -17.61
C LYS A 122 -16.31 -1.21 -17.75
N ASP A 123 -16.23 -1.72 -18.98
CA ASP A 123 -16.52 -3.13 -19.30
C ASP A 123 -15.51 -4.11 -18.70
N HIS A 124 -14.34 -3.60 -18.29
CA HIS A 124 -13.26 -4.36 -17.70
C HIS A 124 -13.06 -4.03 -16.21
N ARG A 125 -13.88 -3.12 -15.65
CA ARG A 125 -13.95 -2.79 -14.22
C ARG A 125 -12.62 -2.37 -13.61
N PHE A 126 -11.85 -1.53 -14.29
CA PHE A 126 -10.68 -0.87 -13.69
C PHE A 126 -10.53 0.56 -14.19
N ILE A 127 -9.84 1.38 -13.40
CA ILE A 127 -9.39 2.71 -13.84
C ILE A 127 -7.87 2.71 -13.98
N TRP A 128 -7.38 3.59 -14.84
CA TRP A 128 -5.96 3.80 -14.95
C TRP A 128 -5.63 5.28 -15.19
N SER A 129 -4.41 5.64 -14.86
CA SER A 129 -3.85 6.95 -15.20
C SER A 129 -2.36 6.81 -15.46
N PHE A 130 -1.71 7.92 -15.78
CA PHE A 130 -0.27 7.96 -15.94
C PHE A 130 0.37 9.29 -15.56
N THR A 131 1.69 9.24 -15.37
CA THR A 131 2.56 10.41 -15.24
C THR A 131 3.84 10.20 -16.04
N THR A 132 4.33 11.28 -16.63
CA THR A 132 5.58 11.31 -17.41
C THR A 132 6.73 11.93 -16.62
N LEU A 133 7.97 11.78 -17.12
CA LEU A 133 9.12 12.53 -16.58
C LEU A 133 8.95 14.05 -16.78
N ALA A 134 8.27 14.46 -17.85
CA ALA A 134 7.94 15.86 -18.10
C ALA A 134 6.98 16.42 -17.05
N ASP A 135 6.02 15.62 -16.57
CA ASP A 135 5.12 16.02 -15.49
C ASP A 135 5.87 16.22 -14.16
N LEU A 136 6.81 15.33 -13.83
CA LEU A 136 7.67 15.49 -12.65
C LEU A 136 8.50 16.78 -12.74
N GLN A 137 9.12 17.03 -13.90
CA GLN A 137 9.88 18.25 -14.14
C GLN A 137 9.00 19.51 -14.03
N ALA A 138 7.82 19.52 -14.64
CA ALA A 138 6.92 20.67 -14.65
C ALA A 138 6.33 20.99 -13.27
N THR A 139 6.22 20.00 -12.40
CA THR A 139 5.66 20.15 -11.05
C THR A 139 6.73 20.35 -9.97
N GLY A 140 7.97 19.97 -10.26
CA GLY A 140 9.06 19.89 -9.29
C GLY A 140 8.90 18.71 -8.30
N ALA A 141 8.00 17.77 -8.59
CA ALA A 141 7.75 16.63 -7.74
C ALA A 141 8.86 15.57 -7.88
N LYS A 142 9.13 14.89 -6.77
CA LYS A 142 10.02 13.74 -6.68
C LYS A 142 9.26 12.46 -6.98
N GLU A 143 10.00 11.46 -7.40
CA GLU A 143 9.48 10.13 -7.66
C GLU A 143 8.76 9.47 -6.47
N THR A 144 9.12 9.85 -5.24
CA THR A 144 8.47 9.37 -4.00
C THR A 144 7.05 9.89 -3.83
N GLU A 145 6.74 11.05 -4.41
CA GLU A 145 5.40 11.69 -4.33
C GLU A 145 4.39 10.99 -5.27
N ILE A 146 4.85 10.20 -6.24
CA ILE A 146 3.98 9.41 -7.13
C ILE A 146 3.16 8.38 -6.33
N ASN A 147 3.81 7.66 -5.41
CA ASN A 147 3.18 6.55 -4.69
C ASN A 147 1.98 7.01 -3.85
N GLN A 148 2.04 8.25 -3.31
CA GLN A 148 0.95 8.84 -2.54
C GLN A 148 -0.30 9.08 -3.40
N VAL A 149 -0.13 9.40 -4.70
CA VAL A 149 -1.26 9.66 -5.61
C VAL A 149 -2.06 8.37 -5.89
N VAL A 150 -1.35 7.24 -6.04
CA VAL A 150 -1.97 5.95 -6.39
C VAL A 150 -2.96 5.50 -5.31
N GLN A 151 -2.59 5.68 -4.04
CA GLN A 151 -3.43 5.31 -2.90
C GLN A 151 -4.74 6.12 -2.85
N GLU A 152 -4.71 7.38 -3.26
CA GLU A 152 -5.86 8.28 -3.22
C GLU A 152 -6.82 8.04 -4.40
N LEU A 153 -6.27 7.74 -5.58
CA LEU A 153 -7.05 7.29 -6.74
C LEU A 153 -7.90 6.06 -6.44
N MET A 154 -7.37 5.11 -5.66
CA MET A 154 -8.05 3.86 -5.30
C MET A 154 -9.34 4.08 -4.51
N GLN A 155 -9.42 5.12 -3.68
CA GLN A 155 -10.53 5.29 -2.74
C GLN A 155 -11.76 5.97 -3.37
N SER A 156 -11.62 6.53 -4.57
CA SER A 156 -12.59 7.50 -5.11
C SER A 156 -13.49 6.97 -6.23
N ALA A 157 -13.19 5.80 -6.80
CA ALA A 157 -13.90 5.26 -7.95
C ALA A 157 -14.82 4.08 -7.54
N PRO A 158 -16.16 4.21 -7.69
CA PRO A 158 -17.06 3.10 -7.42
C PRO A 158 -16.93 1.99 -8.48
N ASP A 159 -17.33 0.77 -8.10
CA ASP A 159 -17.50 -0.38 -8.99
C ASP A 159 -16.29 -0.95 -9.75
N ILE A 160 -15.09 -0.46 -9.46
CA ILE A 160 -13.84 -1.04 -9.99
C ILE A 160 -13.36 -2.25 -9.19
N ASP A 161 -12.49 -3.04 -9.81
CA ASP A 161 -11.75 -4.15 -9.22
C ASP A 161 -10.33 -3.73 -8.79
N PHE A 162 -9.68 -2.86 -9.55
CA PHE A 162 -8.33 -2.36 -9.27
C PHE A 162 -8.04 -1.03 -9.97
N VAL A 163 -6.94 -0.39 -9.57
CA VAL A 163 -6.36 0.82 -10.18
C VAL A 163 -4.99 0.49 -10.76
N LEU A 164 -4.67 1.05 -11.93
CA LEU A 164 -3.33 1.04 -12.52
C LEU A 164 -2.77 2.48 -12.64
N LEU A 165 -1.59 2.74 -12.09
CA LEU A 165 -0.81 3.95 -12.43
C LEU A 165 0.45 3.55 -13.20
N LEU A 166 0.58 4.07 -14.43
CA LEU A 166 1.78 3.96 -15.23
C LEU A 166 2.66 5.20 -15.05
N SER A 167 3.92 5.03 -14.70
CA SER A 167 4.84 6.15 -14.46
C SER A 167 6.13 5.96 -15.23
N GLU A 168 6.52 6.96 -16.01
CA GLU A 168 7.89 7.02 -16.51
C GLU A 168 8.86 7.25 -15.36
N ARG A 169 10.01 6.59 -15.41
CA ARG A 169 11.03 6.64 -14.36
C ARG A 169 12.39 6.99 -14.95
N ALA A 170 13.24 7.59 -14.11
CA ALA A 170 14.64 7.77 -14.46
C ALA A 170 15.26 6.40 -14.81
N GLY A 171 16.00 6.31 -15.91
CA GLY A 171 16.53 5.04 -16.42
C GLY A 171 15.73 4.42 -17.57
N ASN A 172 14.84 5.20 -18.20
CA ASN A 172 14.13 4.83 -19.44
C ASN A 172 13.28 3.56 -19.32
N TYR A 173 12.49 3.50 -18.26
CA TYR A 173 11.52 2.43 -18.02
C TYR A 173 10.19 2.99 -17.52
N ILE A 174 9.15 2.18 -17.65
CA ILE A 174 7.82 2.47 -17.13
C ILE A 174 7.53 1.52 -15.97
N GLN A 175 7.13 2.09 -14.84
CA GLN A 175 6.64 1.36 -13.69
C GLN A 175 5.12 1.35 -13.71
N GLY A 176 4.52 0.17 -13.62
CA GLY A 176 3.10 0.01 -13.33
C GLY A 176 2.90 -0.28 -11.85
N ASN A 177 2.07 0.51 -11.18
CA ASN A 177 1.61 0.25 -9.82
C ASN A 177 0.15 -0.18 -9.88
N LEU A 178 -0.15 -1.34 -9.31
CA LEU A 178 -1.49 -1.92 -9.25
C LEU A 178 -1.96 -1.96 -7.80
N LEU A 179 -3.14 -1.42 -7.54
CA LEU A 179 -3.80 -1.52 -6.23
C LEU A 179 -5.18 -2.13 -6.39
N SER A 180 -5.49 -3.12 -5.57
CA SER A 180 -6.77 -3.81 -5.58
C SER A 180 -7.83 -3.03 -4.84
N ALA A 181 -8.98 -2.77 -5.46
CA ALA A 181 -10.13 -2.13 -4.83
C ALA A 181 -11.03 -3.15 -4.09
N ARG A 182 -10.78 -4.46 -4.23
CA ARG A 182 -11.64 -5.53 -3.68
C ARG A 182 -10.82 -6.69 -3.12
N ARG A 183 -11.26 -7.25 -1.98
CA ARG A 183 -10.63 -8.40 -1.30
C ARG A 183 -10.39 -9.61 -2.19
N ASN A 184 -11.27 -9.86 -3.16
CA ASN A 184 -11.21 -11.04 -4.03
C ASN A 184 -10.44 -10.81 -5.34
N ILE A 185 -9.76 -9.66 -5.49
CA ILE A 185 -8.97 -9.34 -6.68
C ILE A 185 -7.49 -9.38 -6.29
N ASN A 186 -6.75 -10.34 -6.85
CA ASN A 186 -5.33 -10.52 -6.63
C ASN A 186 -4.52 -9.80 -7.75
N VAL A 187 -4.00 -8.61 -7.44
CA VAL A 187 -3.23 -7.80 -8.41
C VAL A 187 -1.79 -8.30 -8.60
N ALA A 188 -1.25 -9.13 -7.70
CA ALA A 188 0.06 -9.75 -7.91
C ALA A 188 0.06 -10.68 -9.14
N ASN A 189 -1.06 -11.37 -9.40
CA ASN A 189 -1.21 -12.18 -10.60
C ASN A 189 -1.21 -11.33 -11.89
N LEU A 190 -1.77 -10.12 -11.84
CA LEU A 190 -1.72 -9.16 -12.95
C LEU A 190 -0.30 -8.65 -13.19
N ALA A 191 0.43 -8.30 -12.12
CA ALA A 191 1.80 -7.82 -12.23
C ALA A 191 2.75 -8.88 -12.83
N LYS A 192 2.56 -10.17 -12.50
CA LYS A 192 3.34 -11.29 -13.04
C LYS A 192 3.29 -11.41 -14.57
N LEU A 193 2.20 -10.99 -15.20
CA LEU A 193 2.07 -10.94 -16.68
C LEU A 193 3.14 -10.05 -17.32
N PHE A 194 3.67 -9.11 -16.55
CA PHE A 194 4.68 -8.13 -16.96
C PHE A 194 6.02 -8.35 -16.25
N GLY A 195 6.25 -9.53 -15.65
CA GLY A 195 7.46 -9.84 -14.89
C GLY A 195 7.56 -9.12 -13.54
N GLY A 196 6.43 -8.63 -13.01
CA GLY A 196 6.34 -7.94 -11.74
C GLY A 196 6.18 -8.84 -10.52
N SER A 197 6.08 -8.21 -9.34
CA SER A 197 5.93 -8.86 -8.04
C SER A 197 5.09 -8.01 -7.08
N GLY A 198 4.67 -8.59 -5.96
CA GLY A 198 3.91 -7.90 -4.92
C GLY A 198 2.97 -8.83 -4.16
N TYR A 199 2.05 -8.22 -3.42
CA TYR A 199 1.02 -8.87 -2.62
C TYR A 199 -0.34 -8.85 -3.32
N GLU A 200 -1.30 -9.62 -2.81
CA GLU A 200 -2.62 -9.74 -3.44
C GLU A 200 -3.32 -8.39 -3.62
N HIS A 201 -3.13 -7.45 -2.70
CA HIS A 201 -3.79 -6.13 -2.71
C HIS A 201 -2.94 -5.02 -3.35
N ALA A 202 -1.63 -5.22 -3.54
CA ALA A 202 -0.72 -4.21 -4.07
C ALA A 202 0.48 -4.86 -4.77
N ALA A 203 0.70 -4.53 -6.04
CA ALA A 203 1.78 -5.09 -6.83
C ALA A 203 2.38 -4.09 -7.82
N ILE A 204 3.61 -4.37 -8.26
CA ILE A 204 4.35 -3.51 -9.18
C ILE A 204 4.99 -4.31 -10.31
N PHE A 205 5.17 -3.69 -11.47
CA PHE A 205 5.94 -4.24 -12.58
C PHE A 205 6.77 -3.17 -13.28
N ARG A 206 7.81 -3.59 -14.02
CA ARG A 206 8.72 -2.71 -14.77
C ARG A 206 8.82 -3.17 -16.21
N LEU A 207 8.65 -2.25 -17.15
CA LEU A 207 8.81 -2.50 -18.58
C LEU A 207 9.84 -1.56 -19.20
N THR A 208 10.69 -2.09 -20.08
CA THR A 208 11.74 -1.39 -20.83
C THR A 208 11.58 -1.62 -22.34
N GLY A 209 12.28 -0.83 -23.16
CA GLY A 209 12.48 -1.15 -24.58
C GLY A 209 11.32 -0.83 -25.52
N GLY A 210 10.50 0.18 -25.21
CA GLY A 210 9.44 0.68 -26.10
C GLY A 210 9.11 2.14 -25.80
N ASP A 211 8.45 2.82 -26.74
CA ASP A 211 7.89 4.15 -26.47
C ASP A 211 6.70 4.04 -25.50
N PHE A 212 6.43 5.14 -24.80
CA PHE A 212 5.41 5.21 -23.76
C PHE A 212 4.03 4.72 -24.24
N ASN A 213 3.59 5.19 -25.41
CA ASN A 213 2.27 4.86 -25.94
C ASN A 213 2.16 3.38 -26.32
N SER A 214 3.21 2.80 -26.89
CA SER A 214 3.25 1.36 -27.20
C SER A 214 3.16 0.50 -25.94
N ILE A 215 3.89 0.85 -24.88
CA ILE A 215 3.84 0.13 -23.60
C ILE A 215 2.46 0.24 -22.96
N VAL A 216 1.88 1.46 -22.90
CA VAL A 216 0.52 1.66 -22.38
C VAL A 216 -0.48 0.79 -23.13
N LYS A 217 -0.47 0.80 -24.46
CA LYS A 217 -1.37 -0.03 -25.28
C LYS A 217 -1.22 -1.52 -24.99
N LYS A 218 0.02 -2.01 -24.90
CA LYS A 218 0.30 -3.42 -24.59
C LYS A 218 -0.25 -3.82 -23.22
N VAL A 219 0.04 -3.01 -22.19
CA VAL A 219 -0.43 -3.26 -20.82
C VAL A 219 -1.96 -3.31 -20.77
N LEU A 220 -2.62 -2.30 -21.34
CA LEU A 220 -4.08 -2.24 -21.34
C LEU A 220 -4.71 -3.41 -22.10
N ALA A 221 -4.15 -3.82 -23.25
CA ALA A 221 -4.67 -4.94 -24.01
C ALA A 221 -4.65 -6.26 -23.21
N GLU A 222 -3.54 -6.56 -22.53
CA GLU A 222 -3.43 -7.76 -21.70
C GLU A 222 -4.34 -7.72 -20.48
N LEU A 223 -4.43 -6.57 -19.78
CA LEU A 223 -5.32 -6.43 -18.63
C LEU A 223 -6.79 -6.57 -19.03
N LYS A 224 -7.20 -5.98 -20.17
CA LYS A 224 -8.56 -6.14 -20.70
C LYS A 224 -8.87 -7.61 -20.99
N LYS A 225 -7.96 -8.32 -21.67
CA LYS A 225 -8.13 -9.76 -21.97
C LYS A 225 -8.35 -10.61 -20.71
N VAL A 226 -7.56 -10.36 -19.66
CA VAL A 226 -7.70 -11.05 -18.37
C VAL A 226 -9.04 -10.73 -17.71
N GLN A 227 -9.42 -9.45 -17.68
CA GLN A 227 -10.69 -9.02 -17.08
C GLN A 227 -11.90 -9.51 -17.85
N SER A 228 -11.89 -9.54 -19.18
CA SER A 228 -12.98 -10.13 -19.98
C SER A 228 -13.19 -11.59 -19.61
N THR A 229 -12.11 -12.37 -19.47
CA THR A 229 -12.19 -13.77 -19.07
C THR A 229 -12.75 -13.92 -17.66
N ARG A 230 -12.30 -13.08 -16.71
CA ARG A 230 -12.73 -13.11 -15.31
C ARG A 230 -14.19 -12.71 -15.13
N ILE A 231 -14.65 -11.69 -15.86
CA ILE A 231 -16.02 -11.15 -15.74
C ILE A 231 -17.03 -12.08 -16.42
N LEU A 232 -16.66 -12.73 -17.52
CA LEU A 232 -17.49 -13.69 -18.23
C LEU A 232 -17.48 -15.10 -17.61
N ALA A 233 -16.51 -15.39 -16.74
CA ALA A 233 -16.52 -16.64 -16.00
C ALA A 233 -17.81 -16.71 -15.15
N PRO A 234 -18.56 -17.83 -15.21
CA PRO A 234 -19.70 -18.01 -14.32
C PRO A 234 -19.22 -17.82 -12.87
N ALA A 235 -20.00 -17.10 -12.07
CA ALA A 235 -19.75 -17.02 -10.64
C ALA A 235 -19.69 -18.46 -10.10
N GLY A 236 -18.49 -18.92 -9.75
CA GLY A 236 -18.28 -20.30 -9.32
C GLY A 236 -19.13 -20.63 -8.10
N ASP A 237 -19.74 -21.82 -8.15
CA ASP A 237 -20.47 -22.50 -7.08
C ASP A 237 -19.69 -22.59 -5.75
#